data_AF-E8K2N9-F1
#
_entry.id   AF-E8K2N9-F1
#
_cell.length_a   1.000
_cell.length_b   1.000
_cell.length_c   1.000
_cell.angle_alpha   90.00
_cell.angle_beta   90.00
_cell.angle_gamma   90.00
#
_symmetry.space_group_name_H-M   'P 1'
#
loop_
_entity.id
_entity.type
_entity.pdbx_description
1 polymer ?
#
loop_
_entity_poly.entity_id
_entity_poly.type
_entity_poly.pdbx_seq_one_letter_code
_entity_poly.pdbx_strand_id
1 'polypeptide(L)' 'MVIVTHQLDIVNYVDSIIFVDKSSRDVIKDTHDNLIHGNQNYRKFFSLMEEVHND' A
#
# COMPACT_ATOMS: atom_id res chain seq x y z
N MET A 1 10.54 -0.81 13.67
CA MET A 1 10.89 -1.97 12.82
C MET A 1 10.43 -1.65 11.41
N VAL A 2 11.22 -1.95 10.38
CA VAL A 2 10.82 -1.77 8.98
C VAL A 2 10.74 -3.15 8.35
N ILE A 3 9.62 -3.45 7.70
CA ILE A 3 9.38 -4.72 7.01
C ILE A 3 9.26 -4.40 5.53
N VAL A 4 9.97 -5.15 4.70
CA VAL A 4 9.83 -5.12 3.23
C VAL A 4 9.38 -6.52 2.82
N THR A 5 8.18 -6.63 2.28
CA THR A 5 7.58 -7.91 1.89
C THR A 5 6.67 -7.73 0.69
N HIS A 6 6.44 -8.83 -0.04
CA HIS A 6 5.46 -8.92 -1.10
C HIS A 6 4.11 -9.49 -0.62
N GLN A 7 4.05 -9.97 0.63
CA GLN A 7 2.81 -10.48 1.21
C GLN A 7 1.84 -9.32 1.47
N LEU A 8 0.67 -9.36 0.84
CA LEU A 8 -0.34 -8.29 0.91
C LEU A 8 -1.00 -8.19 2.28
N ASP A 9 -1.17 -9.31 2.97
CA ASP A 9 -1.81 -9.39 4.29
C ASP A 9 -1.05 -8.62 5.39
N ILE A 10 0.24 -8.35 5.20
CA ILE A 10 1.06 -7.58 6.14
C ILE A 10 0.47 -6.20 6.47
N VAL A 11 -0.28 -5.61 5.53
CA VAL A 11 -0.86 -4.27 5.68
C VAL A 11 -1.84 -4.19 6.86
N ASN A 12 -2.39 -5.33 7.28
CA ASN A 12 -3.28 -5.45 8.43
C ASN A 12 -2.56 -5.55 9.78
N TYR A 13 -1.23 -5.71 9.78
CA TYR A 13 -0.42 -5.96 10.97
C TYR A 13 0.63 -4.86 11.24
N VAL A 14 0.62 -3.78 10.46
CA VAL A 14 1.59 -2.67 10.60
C VAL A 14 0.92 -1.39 11.06
N ASP A 15 1.63 -0.61 11.88
CA ASP A 15 1.12 0.68 12.37
C ASP A 15 1.02 1.74 11.26
N SER A 16 1.88 1.66 10.24
CA SER A 16 1.91 2.61 9.13
C SER A 16 2.61 2.02 7.91
N ILE A 17 2.25 2.56 6.75
CA ILE A 17 2.76 2.22 5.44
C ILE A 17 3.46 3.44 4.87
N ILE A 18 4.64 3.23 4.29
CA ILE A 18 5.32 4.22 3.46
C ILE A 18 5.03 3.86 2.02
N PHE A 19 4.16 4.62 1.37
CA PHE A 19 3.86 4.49 -0.04
C PHE A 19 4.71 5.47 -0.85
N VAL A 20 5.52 4.94 -1.75
CA VAL A 20 6.35 5.73 -2.67
C VAL A 20 5.66 5.76 -4.02
N ASP A 21 5.02 6.88 -4.33
CA ASP A 21 4.30 7.05 -5.58
C ASP A 21 5.23 7.64 -6.64
N LYS A 22 5.65 6.80 -7.58
CA LYS A 22 6.54 7.23 -8.66
C LYS A 22 5.87 8.19 -9.64
N SER A 23 4.54 8.19 -9.73
CA SER A 23 3.79 9.03 -10.67
C SER A 23 3.75 10.50 -10.23
N SER A 24 3.46 10.73 -8.94
CA SER A 24 3.47 12.05 -8.31
C SER A 24 4.86 12.46 -7.81
N ARG A 25 5.76 11.49 -7.59
CA ARG A 25 7.04 11.62 -6.87
C ARG A 25 6.89 11.93 -5.38
N ASP A 26 5.72 11.68 -4.83
CA ASP A 26 5.46 11.85 -3.41
C ASP A 26 5.78 10.59 -2.61
N VAL A 27 6.20 10.82 -1.36
CA VAL A 27 6.36 9.78 -0.35
C VAL A 27 5.35 10.05 0.74
N ILE A 28 4.43 9.13 0.93
CA ILE A 28 3.29 9.29 1.82
C ILE A 28 3.42 8.25 2.93
N LYS A 29 3.34 8.69 4.17
CA LYS A 29 3.32 7.81 5.34
C LYS A 29 1.97 7.93 6.02
N ASP A 30 1.20 6.85 6.03
CA ASP A 30 -0.11 6.82 6.68
C ASP A 30 -0.54 5.37 6.99
N THR A 31 -1.72 5.16 7.59
CA THR A 31 -2.29 3.82 7.83
C THR A 31 -2.85 3.22 6.53
N HIS A 32 -2.97 1.89 6.48
CA HIS A 32 -3.60 1.20 5.35
C HIS A 32 -5.01 1.75 5.06
N ASP A 33 -5.84 1.90 6.09
CA ASP A 33 -7.20 2.42 5.96
C ASP A 33 -7.23 3.83 5.37
N ASN A 34 -6.40 4.74 5.88
CA ASN A 34 -6.35 6.11 5.36
C ASN A 34 -5.88 6.13 3.91
N LEU A 35 -4.89 5.32 3.55
CA LEU A 35 -4.40 5.24 2.17
C LEU A 35 -5.44 4.63 1.22
N ILE A 36 -6.14 3.56 1.61
CA ILE A 36 -7.20 2.98 0.78
C ILE A 36 -8.30 4.01 0.54
N HIS A 37 -8.77 4.73 1.55
CA HIS A 37 -9.89 5.66 1.41
C HIS A 37 -9.50 7.00 0.78
N GLY A 38 -8.29 7.51 1.07
CA GLY A 38 -7.84 8.85 0.70
C GLY A 38 -6.88 8.93 -0.47
N ASN A 39 -6.23 7.83 -0.88
CA ASN A 39 -5.22 7.84 -1.93
C ASN A 39 -5.58 6.91 -3.10
N GLN A 40 -5.97 7.51 -4.23
CA GLN A 40 -6.34 6.77 -5.44
C GLN A 40 -5.20 5.94 -6.03
N ASN A 41 -3.96 6.42 -5.94
CA ASN A 41 -2.79 5.73 -6.51
C ASN A 41 -2.43 4.50 -5.68
N TYR A 42 -2.49 4.63 -4.34
CA TYR A 42 -2.32 3.51 -3.44
C TYR A 42 -3.40 2.44 -3.67
N ARG A 43 -4.68 2.85 -3.77
CA ARG A 43 -5.79 1.92 -4.02
C ARG A 43 -5.61 1.15 -5.32
N LYS A 44 -5.27 1.83 -6.42
CA LYS A 44 -4.99 1.18 -7.71
C LYS A 44 -3.82 0.20 -7.62
N PHE A 45 -2.73 0.60 -6.96
CA PHE A 45 -1.60 -0.28 -6.73
C PHE A 45 -2.00 -1.54 -5.95
N PHE A 46 -2.76 -1.37 -4.86
CA PHE A 46 -3.19 -2.48 -4.02
C PHE A 46 -4.11 -3.45 -4.77
N SER A 47 -5.11 -2.96 -5.51
CA SER A 47 -6.01 -3.80 -6.31
C SER A 47 -5.27 -4.60 -7.39
N LEU A 48 -4.29 -4.01 -8.07
CA LEU A 48 -3.46 -4.75 -9.05
C LEU A 48 -2.69 -5.89 -8.39
N MET A 49 -2.19 -5.68 -7.18
CA MET A 49 -1.43 -6.70 -6.45
C MET A 49 -2.34 -7.83 -5.95
N GLU A 50 -3.59 -7.52 -5.56
CA GLU A 50 -4.61 -8.51 -5.21
C GLU A 50 -5.04 -9.35 -6.42
N GLU A 51 -5.24 -8.74 -7.59
CA GLU A 51 -5.58 -9.48 -8.82
C GLU A 51 -4.48 -10.48 -9.19
N VAL A 52 -3.21 -10.11 -9.07
CA VAL A 52 -2.06 -11.00 -9.34
C VAL A 52 -1.97 -12.19 -8.36
N HIS A 53 -2.52 -12.07 -7.14
CA HIS A 53 -2.48 -13.14 -6.14
C HIS A 53 -3.67 -14.10 -6.18
N ASN A 54 -4.74 -13.78 -6.93
CA ASN A 54 -5.97 -14.58 -6.98
C ASN A 54 -6.09 -15.46 -8.24
N ASP A 55 -5.06 -15.51 -9.09
CA ASP A 55 -4.87 -16.46 -10.21
C ASP A 55 -3.93 -17.62 -9.80
#